data_AF-A0A8X6MW30-F1
#
_entry.id   AF-A0A8X6MW30-F1
#
_cell.length_a   1.000
_cell.length_b   1.000
_cell.length_c   1.000
_cell.angle_alpha   90.00
_cell.angle_beta   90.00
_cell.angle_gamma   90.00
#
_symmetry.space_group_name_H-M   'P 1'
#
loop_
_entity.id
_entity.type
_entity.pdbx_description
1 polymer ?
#
loop_
_entity_poly.entity_id
_entity_poly.type
_entity_poly.pdbx_seq_one_letter_code
_entity_poly.pdbx_strand_id
1 'polypeptide(L)'
;MVQKWPVNDCHAVNAYLNLKHVQLKYEQRMKRLLVLSRKRYIYETQKGKIVTKGFQKRINELIEFISRLVLENVWSFIFSTPKPTPNPQLGVSYAWMEDNLSLSSRGWILWVDIIQQARYKCRDAKKYSIYRKTKHLSDYKSKSCVAVHMLKKYP
;
A
#
# COMPACT_ATOMS: atom_id res chain seq x y z
N MET A 1 -19.06 -33.53 -0.27
CA MET A 1 -19.68 -32.26 0.17
C MET A 1 -18.61 -31.43 0.86
N VAL A 2 -18.32 -30.22 0.38
CA VAL A 2 -17.44 -29.31 1.13
C VAL A 2 -18.21 -28.88 2.37
N GLN A 3 -17.80 -29.37 3.55
CA GLN A 3 -18.38 -28.92 4.81
C GLN A 3 -18.27 -27.39 4.84
N LYS A 4 -19.42 -26.71 4.94
CA LYS A 4 -19.43 -25.27 5.21
C LYS A 4 -18.79 -25.12 6.58
N TRP A 5 -17.57 -24.59 6.62
CA TRP A 5 -16.90 -24.21 7.86
C TRP A 5 -17.00 -22.69 8.05
N PRO A 6 -18.13 -22.13 8.50
CA PRO A 6 -18.22 -20.71 8.82
C PRO A 6 -17.85 -20.44 10.28
N VAL A 7 -17.07 -21.32 10.93
CA VAL A 7 -16.77 -21.19 12.36
C VAL A 7 -15.41 -20.50 12.50
N ASN A 8 -15.34 -19.49 13.39
CA ASN A 8 -14.12 -18.75 13.68
C ASN A 8 -13.19 -19.54 14.62
N ASP A 9 -13.06 -20.85 14.39
CA ASP A 9 -12.15 -21.75 15.10
C ASP A 9 -11.66 -22.85 14.15
N CYS A 10 -10.64 -23.60 14.58
CA CYS A 10 -10.06 -24.68 13.78
C CYS A 10 -10.17 -26.05 14.46
N HIS A 11 -11.03 -26.23 15.47
CA HIS A 11 -11.06 -27.47 16.25
C HIS A 11 -11.43 -28.67 15.40
N ALA A 12 -12.51 -28.57 14.63
CA ALA A 12 -12.98 -29.64 13.78
C ALA A 12 -11.99 -29.95 12.64
N VAL A 13 -11.35 -28.93 12.07
CA VAL A 13 -10.32 -29.10 11.04
C VAL A 13 -9.08 -29.79 11.61
N ASN A 14 -8.63 -29.40 12.80
CA ASN A 14 -7.50 -30.05 13.47
C ASN A 14 -7.82 -31.50 13.85
N ALA A 15 -9.02 -31.78 14.37
CA ALA A 15 -9.47 -33.13 14.68
C ALA A 15 -9.52 -34.01 13.42
N TYR A 16 -10.00 -33.45 12.30
CA TYR A 16 -10.02 -34.13 11.01
C TYR A 16 -8.60 -34.40 10.46
N LEU A 17 -7.71 -33.42 10.51
CA LEU A 17 -6.35 -33.54 9.98
C LEU A 17 -5.45 -34.46 10.84
N ASN A 18 -5.75 -34.61 12.14
CA ASN A 18 -5.07 -35.51 13.09
C ASN A 18 -3.52 -35.46 13.00
N LEU A 19 -2.95 -34.26 12.95
CA LEU A 19 -1.50 -34.06 12.81
C LEU A 19 -0.83 -34.01 14.20
N LYS A 20 0.18 -34.86 14.44
CA LYS A 20 0.84 -34.99 15.75
C LYS A 20 1.68 -33.79 16.21
N HIS A 21 2.17 -32.96 15.29
CA HIS A 21 3.14 -31.90 15.58
C HIS A 21 2.75 -30.52 15.04
N VAL A 22 1.59 -30.41 14.37
CA VAL A 22 1.17 -29.19 13.70
C VAL A 22 -0.30 -28.95 13.99
N GLN A 23 -0.64 -27.70 14.30
CA GLN A 23 -2.01 -27.28 14.53
C GLN A 23 -2.32 -26.05 13.69
N LEU A 24 -3.46 -26.07 13.00
CA LEU A 24 -4.03 -24.88 12.38
C LEU A 24 -4.67 -24.00 13.44
N LYS A 25 -4.38 -22.70 13.39
CA LYS A 25 -5.00 -21.72 14.26
C LYS A 25 -5.81 -20.75 13.41
N TYR A 26 -7.03 -20.47 13.86
CA TYR A 26 -7.81 -19.39 13.29
C TYR A 26 -7.15 -18.07 13.68
N GLU A 27 -6.72 -17.31 12.69
CA GLU A 27 -6.08 -16.02 12.92
C GLU A 27 -7.12 -14.90 12.95
N GLN A 28 -7.87 -14.74 11.85
CA GLN A 28 -8.86 -13.68 11.70
C GLN A 28 -9.76 -13.91 10.49
N ARG A 29 -10.93 -13.27 10.51
CA ARG A 29 -11.84 -13.16 9.38
C ARG A 29 -11.78 -11.74 8.84
N MET A 30 -11.47 -11.62 7.56
CA MET A 30 -11.43 -10.33 6.86
C MET A 30 -12.83 -10.03 6.32
N LYS A 31 -13.29 -8.79 6.49
CA LYS A 31 -14.57 -8.33 5.93
C LYS A 31 -14.48 -8.20 4.41
N ARG A 32 -13.33 -7.72 3.94
CA ARG A 32 -12.99 -7.59 2.52
C ARG A 32 -11.50 -7.85 2.33
N LEU A 33 -11.12 -8.38 1.18
CA LEU A 33 -9.73 -8.70 0.83
C LEU A 33 -9.49 -8.39 -0.65
N LEU A 34 -8.46 -7.61 -0.92
CA LEU A 34 -7.93 -7.35 -2.26
C LEU A 34 -6.51 -7.95 -2.36
N VAL A 35 -6.36 -8.98 -3.20
CA VAL A 35 -5.08 -9.62 -3.45
C VAL A 35 -4.50 -9.08 -4.75
N LEU A 36 -3.32 -8.46 -4.69
CA LEU A 36 -2.62 -7.98 -5.88
C LEU A 36 -1.62 -9.01 -6.40
N SER A 37 -0.86 -9.63 -5.49
CA SER A 37 0.13 -10.67 -5.80
C SER A 37 0.56 -11.41 -4.54
N ARG A 38 1.42 -12.42 -4.69
CA ARG A 38 1.99 -13.16 -3.56
C ARG A 38 2.60 -12.20 -2.54
N LYS A 39 2.13 -12.29 -1.28
CA LYS A 39 2.52 -11.43 -0.14
C LYS A 39 2.20 -9.93 -0.30
N ARG A 40 1.37 -9.53 -1.26
CA ARG A 40 0.89 -8.14 -1.44
C ARG A 40 -0.62 -8.09 -1.50
N TYR A 41 -1.24 -7.66 -0.41
CA TYR A 41 -2.69 -7.63 -0.28
C TYR A 41 -3.13 -6.57 0.73
N ILE A 42 -4.36 -6.11 0.55
CA ILE A 42 -5.03 -5.12 1.40
C ILE A 42 -6.28 -5.77 1.94
N TYR A 43 -6.59 -5.60 3.21
CA TYR A 43 -7.81 -6.15 3.79
C TYR A 43 -8.43 -5.21 4.82
N GLU A 44 -9.76 -5.31 4.96
CA GLU A 44 -10.52 -4.65 6.02
C GLU A 44 -10.82 -5.69 7.11
N THR A 45 -10.45 -5.36 8.34
CA THR A 45 -10.80 -6.16 9.52
C THR A 45 -12.30 -6.06 9.82
N GLN A 46 -12.86 -6.96 10.62
CA GLN A 46 -14.25 -6.82 11.09
C GLN A 46 -14.53 -5.50 11.81
N LYS A 47 -13.49 -4.89 12.42
CA LYS A 47 -13.57 -3.59 13.10
C LYS A 47 -13.48 -2.39 12.13
N GLY A 48 -13.50 -2.61 10.82
CA GLY A 48 -13.41 -1.54 9.81
C GLY A 48 -12.00 -0.99 9.56
N LYS A 49 -10.98 -1.45 10.29
CA LYS A 49 -9.59 -1.02 10.06
C LYS A 49 -9.05 -1.63 8.76
N ILE A 50 -8.51 -0.78 7.89
CA ILE A 50 -7.78 -1.16 6.68
C ILE A 50 -6.33 -1.51 7.04
N VAL A 51 -5.84 -2.65 6.54
CA VAL A 51 -4.47 -3.13 6.75
C VAL A 51 -3.84 -3.49 5.42
N THR A 52 -2.61 -3.02 5.20
CA THR A 52 -1.82 -3.31 4.00
C THR A 52 -0.66 -4.24 4.35
N LYS A 53 -0.44 -5.28 3.53
CA LYS A 53 0.66 -6.24 3.69
C LYS A 53 1.52 -6.25 2.44
N GLY A 54 2.84 -6.13 2.63
CA GLY A 54 3.82 -6.12 1.53
C GLY A 54 4.00 -4.78 0.81
N PHE A 55 3.33 -3.72 1.27
CA PHE A 55 3.46 -2.35 0.73
C PHE A 55 4.42 -1.48 1.55
N GLN A 56 4.65 -1.82 2.82
CA GLN A 56 5.60 -1.13 3.68
C GLN A 56 7.03 -1.44 3.22
N LYS A 57 7.60 -0.51 2.49
CA LYS A 57 9.03 -0.42 2.29
C LYS A 57 9.49 0.79 3.08
N ARG A 58 10.37 0.59 4.07
CA ARG A 58 11.06 1.64 4.86
C ARG A 58 11.92 2.51 3.94
N ILE A 59 11.31 3.32 3.11
CA ILE A 59 12.00 4.02 2.04
C ILE A 59 11.30 5.36 1.89
N ASN A 60 11.71 6.35 2.68
CA ASN A 60 11.35 7.76 2.51
C ASN A 60 9.86 8.13 2.75
N GLU A 61 9.64 9.18 3.56
CA GLU A 61 8.31 9.71 3.91
C GLU A 61 7.46 10.09 2.69
N LEU A 62 8.08 10.51 1.59
CA LEU A 62 7.39 10.83 0.34
C LEU A 62 6.77 9.60 -0.30
N ILE A 63 7.51 8.49 -0.35
CA ILE A 63 7.00 7.24 -0.94
C ILE A 63 5.92 6.65 -0.03
N GLU A 64 6.08 6.76 1.29
CA GLU A 64 5.05 6.39 2.26
C GLU A 64 3.77 7.22 2.05
N PHE A 65 3.90 8.54 1.92
CA PHE A 65 2.81 9.45 1.62
C PHE A 65 2.06 9.08 0.34
N ILE A 66 2.79 8.91 -0.78
CA ILE A 66 2.22 8.53 -2.07
C ILE A 66 1.52 7.17 -1.97
N SER A 67 2.19 6.17 -1.38
CA SER A 67 1.65 4.82 -1.27
C SER A 67 0.38 4.78 -0.44
N ARG A 68 0.35 5.49 0.70
CA ARG A 68 -0.84 5.58 1.55
C ARG A 68 -2.03 6.16 0.79
N LEU A 69 -1.84 7.30 0.11
CA LEU A 69 -2.91 7.96 -0.64
C LEU A 69 -3.43 7.09 -1.79
N VAL A 70 -2.56 6.45 -2.56
CA VAL A 70 -3.02 5.55 -3.63
C VAL A 70 -3.83 4.38 -3.05
N LEU A 71 -3.34 3.76 -1.97
CA LEU A 71 -3.98 2.56 -1.40
C LEU A 71 -5.35 2.86 -0.76
N GLU A 72 -5.46 3.94 0.02
CA GLU A 72 -6.71 4.34 0.67
C GLU A 72 -7.82 4.69 -0.34
N ASN A 73 -7.44 5.35 -1.43
CA ASN A 73 -8.39 5.78 -2.46
C ASN A 73 -8.78 4.65 -3.41
N VAL A 74 -7.83 3.82 -3.83
CA VAL A 74 -8.13 2.59 -4.60
C VAL A 74 -9.05 1.68 -3.79
N TRP A 75 -8.82 1.53 -2.50
CA TRP A 75 -9.70 0.77 -1.61
C TRP A 75 -11.13 1.32 -1.61
N SER A 76 -11.26 2.64 -1.46
CA SER A 76 -12.55 3.32 -1.44
C SER A 76 -13.31 3.21 -2.76
N PHE A 77 -12.59 3.28 -3.88
CA PHE A 77 -13.18 3.10 -5.21
C PHE A 77 -13.68 1.68 -5.47
N ILE A 78 -12.93 0.65 -5.04
CA ILE A 78 -13.29 -0.74 -5.32
C ILE A 78 -14.46 -1.21 -4.45
N PHE A 79 -14.46 -0.83 -3.17
CA PHE A 79 -15.40 -1.39 -2.20
C PHE A 79 -16.53 -0.45 -1.78
N SER A 80 -16.65 0.71 -2.45
CA SER A 80 -17.64 1.75 -2.17
C SER A 80 -17.73 2.07 -0.68
N THR A 81 -16.59 2.08 0.02
CA THR A 81 -16.53 2.50 1.41
C THR A 81 -16.71 4.01 1.52
N PRO A 82 -17.14 4.53 2.68
CA PRO A 82 -17.11 5.96 2.94
C PRO A 82 -15.76 6.53 2.54
N LYS A 83 -15.78 7.55 1.68
CA LYS A 83 -14.57 8.21 1.19
C LYS A 83 -13.78 8.73 2.40
N PRO A 84 -12.44 8.68 2.39
CA PRO A 84 -11.65 9.21 3.49
C PRO A 84 -12.01 10.69 3.71
N THR A 85 -12.21 11.08 4.97
CA THR A 85 -12.57 12.45 5.31
C THR A 85 -11.48 13.41 4.83
N PRO A 86 -11.84 14.52 4.18
CA PRO A 86 -10.89 15.56 3.84
C PRO A 86 -10.03 15.96 5.04
N ASN A 87 -8.72 15.85 4.91
CA ASN A 87 -7.76 16.45 5.84
C ASN A 87 -6.98 17.54 5.08
N PRO A 88 -7.37 18.81 5.23
CA PRO A 88 -6.72 19.94 4.58
C PRO A 88 -5.22 20.04 4.86
N GLN A 89 -4.74 19.51 6.00
CA GLN A 89 -3.32 19.51 6.37
C GLN A 89 -2.48 18.57 5.51
N LEU A 90 -3.10 17.58 4.84
CA LEU A 90 -2.43 16.70 3.90
C LEU A 90 -2.32 17.34 2.50
N GLY A 91 -3.01 18.46 2.25
CA GLY A 91 -2.94 19.24 1.01
C GLY A 91 -3.56 18.59 -0.22
N VAL A 92 -4.15 17.39 -0.12
CA VAL A 92 -4.71 16.72 -1.28
C VAL A 92 -5.96 17.47 -1.72
N SER A 93 -6.03 17.87 -3.00
CA SER A 93 -7.28 18.34 -3.57
C SER A 93 -8.27 17.18 -3.57
N TYR A 94 -9.46 17.45 -3.10
CA TYR A 94 -10.50 16.47 -2.89
C TYR A 94 -11.46 16.40 -4.10
N ALA A 95 -11.07 17.02 -5.22
CA ALA A 95 -11.85 17.12 -6.45
C ALA A 95 -12.19 15.75 -7.07
N TRP A 96 -11.34 14.73 -6.90
CA TRP A 96 -11.63 13.35 -7.32
C TRP A 96 -12.81 12.71 -6.54
N MET A 97 -13.33 13.37 -5.50
CA MET A 97 -14.51 12.93 -4.77
C MET A 97 -15.82 13.45 -5.34
N GLU A 98 -15.82 14.27 -6.41
CA GLU A 98 -17.06 14.71 -7.04
C GLU A 98 -17.86 13.52 -7.60
N ASP A 99 -19.17 13.52 -7.35
CA ASP A 99 -20.02 12.35 -7.60
C ASP A 99 -20.31 12.12 -9.09
N ASN A 100 -20.19 13.15 -9.92
CA ASN A 100 -20.40 13.14 -11.36
C ASN A 100 -19.19 12.64 -12.19
N LEU A 101 -18.07 12.33 -11.56
CA LEU A 101 -16.86 11.88 -12.26
C LEU A 101 -16.84 10.37 -12.51
N SER A 102 -16.42 9.96 -13.72
CA SER A 102 -16.12 8.56 -14.03
C SER A 102 -14.96 8.02 -13.18
N LEU A 103 -14.88 6.70 -12.98
CA LEU A 103 -13.78 6.08 -12.22
C LEU A 103 -12.40 6.45 -12.77
N SER A 104 -12.26 6.46 -14.11
CA SER A 104 -11.02 6.83 -14.78
C SER A 104 -10.64 8.29 -14.51
N SER A 105 -11.61 9.21 -14.61
CA SER A 105 -11.41 10.63 -14.31
C SER A 105 -10.98 10.84 -12.86
N ARG A 106 -11.64 10.17 -11.91
CA ARG A 106 -11.27 10.22 -10.48
C ARG A 106 -9.85 9.73 -10.26
N GLY A 107 -9.45 8.64 -10.92
CA GLY A 107 -8.08 8.10 -10.86
C GLY A 107 -7.04 9.09 -11.36
N TRP A 108 -7.30 9.77 -12.48
CA TRP A 108 -6.37 10.76 -13.05
C TRP A 108 -6.23 12.01 -12.17
N ILE A 109 -7.35 12.56 -11.68
CA ILE A 109 -7.34 13.72 -10.79
C ILE A 109 -6.55 13.41 -9.52
N LEU A 110 -6.82 12.25 -8.90
CA LEU A 110 -6.06 11.79 -7.74
C LEU A 110 -4.55 11.71 -8.02
N TRP A 111 -4.16 11.14 -9.17
CA TRP A 111 -2.75 11.05 -9.54
C TRP A 111 -2.08 12.42 -9.71
N VAL A 112 -2.74 13.36 -10.37
CA VAL A 112 -2.23 14.73 -10.56
C VAL A 112 -2.06 15.43 -9.20
N ASP A 113 -3.04 15.32 -8.31
CA ASP A 113 -3.01 15.92 -6.97
C ASP A 113 -1.86 15.35 -6.13
N ILE A 114 -1.66 14.02 -6.17
CA ILE A 114 -0.56 13.35 -5.49
C ILE A 114 0.79 13.86 -6.01
N ILE A 115 0.96 13.99 -7.32
CA ILE A 115 2.20 14.47 -7.94
C ILE A 115 2.47 15.94 -7.55
N GLN A 116 1.44 16.78 -7.57
CA GLN A 116 1.57 18.19 -7.19
C GLN A 116 1.96 18.33 -5.71
N GLN A 117 1.35 17.54 -4.82
CA GLN A 117 1.72 17.51 -3.41
C GLN A 117 3.13 16.95 -3.17
N ALA A 118 3.50 15.90 -3.90
CA ALA A 118 4.85 15.37 -3.86
C ALA A 118 5.88 16.44 -4.24
N ARG A 119 5.62 17.19 -5.33
CA ARG A 119 6.46 18.30 -5.77
C ARG A 119 6.58 19.40 -4.70
N TYR A 120 5.46 19.76 -4.05
CA TYR A 120 5.48 20.75 -2.98
C TYR A 120 6.32 20.28 -1.78
N LYS A 121 6.13 19.03 -1.34
CA LYS A 121 6.89 18.42 -0.24
C LYS A 121 8.39 18.36 -0.55
N CYS A 122 8.78 18.03 -1.78
CA CYS A 122 10.17 18.01 -2.22
C CYS A 122 10.91 19.36 -2.10
N ARG A 123 10.24 20.47 -1.77
CA ARG A 123 10.91 21.73 -1.38
C ARG A 123 11.77 21.56 -0.13
N ASP A 124 11.38 20.67 0.79
CA ASP A 124 12.24 20.23 1.88
C ASP A 124 13.09 19.03 1.44
N ALA A 125 14.19 19.32 0.76
CA ALA A 125 15.08 18.31 0.21
C ALA A 125 15.73 17.44 1.30
N LYS A 126 15.91 17.93 2.53
CA LYS A 126 16.52 17.14 3.62
C LYS A 126 15.58 16.03 4.07
N LYS A 127 14.30 16.36 4.25
CA LYS A 127 13.27 15.43 4.72
C LYS A 127 12.84 14.42 3.66
N TYR A 128 12.68 14.86 2.41
CA TYR A 128 12.12 14.02 1.34
C TYR A 128 13.17 13.50 0.34
N SER A 129 14.47 13.63 0.63
CA SER A 129 15.52 13.02 -0.19
C SER A 129 15.51 11.50 -0.10
N ILE A 130 15.75 10.84 -1.24
CA ILE A 130 15.79 9.38 -1.33
C ILE A 130 17.19 8.90 -0.95
N TYR A 131 17.30 8.35 0.25
CA TYR A 131 18.53 7.71 0.70
C TYR A 131 18.63 6.27 0.20
N ARG A 132 19.78 5.91 -0.37
CA ARG A 132 20.11 4.53 -0.73
C ARG A 132 21.54 4.23 -0.31
N LYS A 133 21.77 3.01 0.19
CA LYS A 133 23.12 2.50 0.36
C LYS A 133 23.81 2.44 -1.01
N THR A 134 24.98 3.03 -1.08
CA THR A 134 25.84 3.02 -2.27
C THR A 134 26.98 2.02 -2.11
N LYS A 135 27.67 1.73 -3.21
CA LYS A 135 28.90 0.92 -3.28
C LYS A 135 29.85 1.56 -4.29
N HIS A 136 31.05 1.03 -4.49
CA HIS A 136 31.95 1.59 -5.49
C HIS A 136 31.33 1.53 -6.89
N LEU A 137 31.62 2.53 -7.72
CA LEU A 137 31.10 2.63 -9.08
C LEU A 137 31.37 1.38 -9.92
N SER A 138 32.54 0.74 -9.72
CA SER A 138 32.94 -0.53 -10.34
C SER A 138 31.99 -1.69 -10.03
N ASP A 139 31.36 -1.67 -8.86
CA ASP A 139 30.58 -2.81 -8.36
C ASP A 139 29.14 -2.77 -8.88
N TYR A 140 28.72 -1.66 -9.50
CA TYR A 140 27.37 -1.54 -10.07
C TYR A 140 27.26 -2.29 -11.40
N LYS A 141 26.43 -3.34 -11.42
CA LYS A 141 26.09 -4.09 -12.63
C LYS A 141 25.37 -3.22 -13.69
N SER A 142 24.51 -2.30 -13.24
CA SER A 142 23.77 -1.38 -14.12
C SER A 142 24.41 0.00 -14.07
N LYS A 143 24.79 0.52 -15.24
CA LYS A 143 25.37 1.86 -15.40
C LYS A 143 24.33 2.98 -15.53
N SER A 144 23.05 2.64 -15.68
CA SER A 144 21.95 3.58 -15.95
C SER A 144 21.11 3.95 -14.72
N CYS A 145 21.41 3.41 -13.55
CA CYS A 145 20.62 3.74 -12.37
C CYS A 145 20.94 5.16 -11.88
N VAL A 146 19.93 5.86 -11.35
CA VAL A 146 20.05 7.25 -10.89
C VAL A 146 21.17 7.43 -9.86
N ALA A 147 21.37 6.46 -8.98
CA ALA A 147 22.45 6.50 -7.98
C ALA A 147 23.85 6.49 -8.63
N VAL A 148 24.04 5.75 -9.73
CA VAL A 148 25.30 5.72 -10.48
C VAL A 148 25.53 7.05 -11.18
N HIS A 149 24.50 7.65 -11.77
CA HIS A 149 24.61 8.98 -12.37
C HIS A 149 24.97 10.05 -11.34
N MET A 150 24.39 9.99 -10.15
CA MET A 150 24.73 10.92 -9.05
C MET A 150 26.18 10.76 -8.61
N LEU A 151 26.66 9.53 -8.36
CA LEU A 151 28.04 9.26 -7.97
C LEU A 151 29.06 9.62 -9.08
N LYS A 152 28.70 9.53 -10.36
CA LYS A 152 29.58 10.00 -11.44
C LYS A 152 29.71 11.52 -11.49
N LYS A 153 28.63 12.22 -11.16
CA LYS A 153 28.59 13.70 -11.19
C LYS A 153 29.19 14.31 -9.92
N TYR A 154 29.03 13.62 -8.79
CA TYR A 154 29.50 14.01 -7.46
C TYR A 154 30.16 12.77 -6.80
N PRO A 155 31.44 12.50 -7.11
CA PRO A 155 32.15 11.31 -6.65
C PRO A 155 32.35 11.25 -5.13
#